data_AF-A0A661WQT6-F1
#
_entry.id   AF-A0A661WQT6-F1
#
_cell.length_a   1.000
_cell.length_b   1.000
_cell.length_c   1.000
_cell.angle_alpha   90.00
_cell.angle_beta   90.00
_cell.angle_gamma   90.00
#
_symmetry.space_group_name_H-M   'P 1'
#
loop_
_entity.id
_entity.type
_entity.pdbx_description
1 polymer ?
#
loop_
_entity_poly.entity_id
_entity_poly.type
_entity_poly.pdbx_seq_one_letter_code
_entity_poly.pdbx_strand_id
1 'polypeptide(L)'
;MRMRSLLICFVLFIFLTSCSPSLGIEEPAEQDPSNEQMVVIPTSSHPDYEVGDVPSTQLIHAQDLIYRGYFRLPEGSGASDWDYSGHGLTHFPGGDPGGDSDGYPGSLFGFGHDHQLYVSEISIPAPMITNDPGAANIAVTIQPFSDLTDGIFRAEEMVIPRAGIAYLAHPQPRLHFTFGQHIQDFEESHGWAGLNLDRPEVQGPWVFDGYTNYVSNDYLFEIPPDWAQAIAPGSLLASGRAREGLWSGRGPGLFAYRPPDLDSPPPAGSVLQDVIPLLLYGEQSTGQPDIISSPAQAVIDYKEADHWWGGAWLTDNDRAAVVFAGTKALGDAWYGFANGVVWEHDCAEDNPSTCPDVPDWPYDDRGFWADSYQAQLIFYDPAELAAVARGELDSWEPQIYDTLVLDEYLLDPTLNYGDYKRDLVGAVAFDRENGFLYLVERMADEYRSVIHVWEISR
;
A
#
# COMPACT_ATOMS: atom_id res chain seq x y z
N MET A 1 32.14 -39.19 -12.52
CA MET A 1 33.56 -38.76 -12.54
C MET A 1 33.60 -37.32 -13.03
N ARG A 2 33.83 -36.37 -12.10
CA ARG A 2 34.14 -34.92 -12.23
C ARG A 2 33.10 -34.04 -12.97
N MET A 3 32.18 -33.38 -12.26
CA MET A 3 32.29 -32.05 -11.61
C MET A 3 32.65 -30.90 -12.57
N ARG A 4 31.62 -30.08 -12.87
CA ARG A 4 31.72 -28.72 -13.41
C ARG A 4 31.92 -27.76 -12.23
N SER A 5 32.91 -26.88 -12.34
CA SER A 5 33.23 -25.86 -11.34
C SER A 5 32.29 -24.65 -11.49
N LEU A 6 31.62 -24.30 -10.39
CA LEU A 6 30.93 -23.04 -10.17
C LEU A 6 31.97 -22.01 -9.69
N LEU A 7 31.96 -20.82 -10.29
CA LEU A 7 32.84 -19.71 -9.92
C LEU A 7 32.12 -18.89 -8.84
N ILE A 8 32.65 -18.90 -7.61
CA ILE A 8 32.20 -18.05 -6.49
C ILE A 8 33.18 -16.88 -6.41
N CYS A 9 32.69 -15.66 -6.62
CA CYS A 9 33.45 -14.44 -6.36
C CYS A 9 33.36 -14.08 -4.87
N PHE A 10 34.48 -14.20 -4.16
CA PHE A 10 34.67 -13.73 -2.78
C PHE A 10 35.25 -12.30 -2.83
N VAL A 11 34.55 -11.31 -2.26
CA VAL A 11 35.10 -9.97 -2.06
C VAL A 11 35.74 -9.92 -0.67
N LEU A 12 37.05 -9.59 -0.65
CA LEU A 12 37.90 -9.51 0.53
C LEU A 12 37.86 -8.08 1.08
N PHE A 13 37.45 -7.89 2.34
CA PHE A 13 37.65 -6.61 3.06
C PHE A 13 39.04 -6.59 3.71
N ILE A 14 39.84 -5.57 3.38
CA ILE A 14 41.16 -5.32 3.97
C ILE A 14 41.01 -4.32 5.12
N PHE A 15 41.36 -4.75 6.33
CA PHE A 15 41.62 -3.87 7.47
C PHE A 15 42.96 -3.15 7.29
N LEU A 16 42.97 -1.82 7.40
CA LEU A 16 44.18 -1.05 7.67
C LEU A 16 43.97 -0.15 8.89
N THR A 17 44.67 -0.49 9.95
CA THR A 17 44.89 0.30 11.16
C THR A 17 45.87 1.44 10.88
N SER A 18 45.58 2.65 11.36
CA SER A 18 46.60 3.68 11.60
C SER A 18 46.30 4.45 12.88
N CYS A 19 47.31 4.54 13.74
CA CYS A 19 47.28 5.16 15.07
C CYS A 19 47.80 6.61 15.05
N SER A 20 47.12 7.46 15.84
CA SER A 20 47.59 8.67 16.56
C SER A 20 47.78 9.99 15.77
N PRO A 21 47.73 11.20 16.41
CA PRO A 21 47.39 11.57 17.79
C PRO A 21 46.31 12.70 17.93
N SER A 22 45.93 12.97 19.17
CA SER A 22 44.96 13.95 19.66
C SER A 22 45.08 15.38 19.10
N LEU A 23 43.97 15.89 18.58
CA LEU A 23 43.65 17.32 18.50
C LEU A 23 42.30 17.49 19.20
N GLY A 24 42.30 18.28 20.28
CA GLY A 24 41.09 18.59 21.03
C GLY A 24 40.10 19.33 20.15
N ILE A 25 38.92 18.73 19.99
CA ILE A 25 37.72 19.40 19.51
C ILE A 25 36.93 19.69 20.79
N GLU A 26 36.71 20.97 21.08
CA GLU A 26 35.72 21.41 22.07
C GLU A 26 34.37 20.81 21.68
N GLU A 27 33.76 20.05 22.60
CA GLU A 27 32.37 19.62 22.47
C GLU A 27 31.48 20.84 22.24
N PRO A 28 30.57 20.82 21.25
CA PRO A 28 29.48 21.77 21.25
C PRO A 28 28.67 21.50 22.52
N ALA A 29 28.49 22.54 23.34
CA ALA A 29 27.66 22.48 24.52
C ALA A 29 26.31 21.84 24.20
N GLU A 30 25.90 20.86 25.02
CA GLU A 30 24.53 20.35 25.08
C GLU A 30 23.56 21.54 25.09
N GLN A 31 22.89 21.75 23.97
CA GLN A 31 21.70 22.57 23.95
C GLN A 31 20.57 21.70 24.50
N ASP A 32 20.13 22.07 25.70
CA ASP A 32 18.90 21.65 26.33
C ASP A 32 17.74 21.68 25.29
N PRO A 33 17.18 20.52 24.88
CA PRO A 33 16.16 20.46 23.84
C PRO A 33 14.79 20.94 24.34
N SER A 34 14.67 21.46 25.56
CA SER A 34 13.39 21.87 26.14
C SER A 34 12.83 23.20 25.61
N ASN A 35 13.37 23.79 24.53
CA ASN A 35 12.91 25.11 24.08
C ASN A 35 12.86 25.38 22.57
N GLU A 36 12.96 24.35 21.72
CA GLU A 36 12.40 24.48 20.37
C GLU A 36 10.89 24.26 20.49
N GLN A 37 10.11 25.32 20.25
CA GLN A 37 8.66 25.18 20.16
C GLN A 37 8.34 24.19 19.04
N MET A 38 7.97 22.97 19.41
CA MET A 38 7.37 21.99 18.51
C MET A 38 6.17 22.64 17.84
N VAL A 39 6.28 22.90 16.54
CA VAL A 39 5.15 23.29 15.72
C VAL A 39 4.65 22.02 15.06
N VAL A 40 3.66 21.39 15.70
CA VAL A 40 2.78 20.43 15.04
C VAL A 40 2.20 21.13 13.82
N ILE A 41 2.24 20.49 12.65
CA ILE A 41 1.55 21.04 11.47
C ILE A 41 0.08 21.18 11.91
N PRO A 42 -0.47 22.41 12.00
CA PRO A 42 -1.89 22.54 12.27
C PRO A 42 -2.59 21.76 11.16
N THR A 43 -3.56 20.90 11.51
CA THR A 43 -4.57 20.39 10.56
C THR A 43 -4.87 21.53 9.60
N SER A 44 -4.48 21.35 8.34
CA SER A 44 -4.36 22.43 7.35
C SER A 44 -5.52 23.39 7.52
N SER A 45 -5.28 24.70 7.58
CA SER A 45 -6.35 25.68 7.53
C SER A 45 -7.21 25.33 6.31
N HIS A 46 -8.41 24.77 6.56
CA HIS A 46 -9.27 24.30 5.49
C HIS A 46 -9.45 25.44 4.50
N PRO A 47 -9.19 25.24 3.20
CA PRO A 47 -9.50 26.27 2.22
C PRO A 47 -11.01 26.59 2.33
N ASP A 48 -11.36 27.88 2.18
CA ASP A 48 -12.74 28.41 2.27
C ASP A 48 -13.63 27.91 1.09
N TYR A 49 -13.76 26.60 0.90
CA TYR A 49 -14.72 26.02 -0.03
C TYR A 49 -16.00 25.60 0.69
N GLU A 50 -17.14 25.80 0.03
CA GLU A 50 -18.42 25.24 0.50
C GLU A 50 -18.35 23.71 0.35
N VAL A 51 -18.23 23.02 1.49
CA VAL A 51 -18.34 21.55 1.54
C VAL A 51 -19.79 21.12 1.28
N GLY A 52 -19.96 20.02 0.54
CA GLY A 52 -21.27 19.41 0.30
C GLY A 52 -21.82 18.72 1.55
N ASP A 53 -23.07 18.24 1.47
CA ASP A 53 -23.66 17.42 2.53
C ASP A 53 -22.95 16.05 2.61
N VAL A 54 -22.76 15.51 3.82
CA VAL A 54 -22.32 14.12 3.98
C VAL A 54 -23.42 13.21 3.42
N PRO A 55 -23.13 12.32 2.47
CA PRO A 55 -24.11 11.35 1.99
C PRO A 55 -24.71 10.57 3.16
N SER A 56 -26.04 10.57 3.28
CA SER A 56 -26.71 9.69 4.24
C SER A 56 -26.69 8.27 3.68
N THR A 57 -25.78 7.44 4.21
CA THR A 57 -25.61 6.06 3.74
C THR A 57 -25.77 5.04 4.85
N GLN A 58 -26.24 3.85 4.51
CA GLN A 58 -26.07 2.68 5.37
C GLN A 58 -24.65 2.12 5.19
N LEU A 59 -24.14 1.42 6.20
CA LEU A 59 -22.82 0.80 6.11
C LEU A 59 -22.89 -0.49 5.30
N ILE A 60 -21.88 -0.72 4.46
CA ILE A 60 -21.62 -2.03 3.85
C ILE A 60 -20.92 -2.90 4.89
N HIS A 61 -21.45 -4.06 5.21
CA HIS A 61 -20.86 -4.98 6.19
C HIS A 61 -20.12 -6.14 5.52
N ALA A 62 -19.29 -6.85 6.27
CA ALA A 62 -18.59 -8.05 5.80
C ALA A 62 -19.56 -9.10 5.23
N GLN A 63 -20.72 -9.28 5.88
CA GLN A 63 -21.77 -10.20 5.44
C GLN A 63 -22.44 -9.80 4.11
N ASP A 64 -22.30 -8.54 3.69
CA ASP A 64 -22.89 -8.06 2.44
C ASP A 64 -22.01 -8.46 1.24
N LEU A 65 -20.76 -8.88 1.45
CA LEU A 65 -19.85 -9.34 0.41
C LEU A 65 -20.04 -10.84 0.13
N ILE A 66 -20.54 -11.16 -1.06
CA ILE A 66 -20.79 -12.53 -1.50
C ILE A 66 -19.63 -13.00 -2.36
N TYR A 67 -18.91 -14.02 -1.88
CA TYR A 67 -17.80 -14.60 -2.62
C TYR A 67 -18.26 -15.24 -3.93
N ARG A 68 -17.57 -14.90 -5.03
CA ARG A 68 -17.83 -15.41 -6.38
C ARG A 68 -16.77 -16.39 -6.88
N GLY A 69 -15.69 -16.57 -6.13
CA GLY A 69 -14.56 -17.43 -6.51
C GLY A 69 -13.31 -16.61 -6.85
N TYR A 70 -12.38 -17.21 -7.56
CA TYR A 70 -11.18 -16.55 -8.06
C TYR A 70 -10.89 -16.90 -9.52
N PHE A 71 -9.98 -16.14 -10.11
CA PHE A 71 -9.35 -16.47 -11.38
C PHE A 71 -7.83 -16.29 -11.30
N ARG A 72 -7.13 -16.93 -12.24
CA ARG A 72 -5.66 -16.93 -12.31
C ARG A 72 -5.16 -15.82 -13.22
N LEU A 73 -3.99 -15.30 -12.89
CA LEU A 73 -3.26 -14.34 -13.73
C LEU A 73 -2.64 -15.05 -14.95
N PRO A 74 -2.45 -14.34 -16.08
CA PRO A 74 -1.82 -14.93 -17.27
C PRO A 74 -0.33 -15.24 -17.02
N GLU A 75 0.29 -15.85 -18.02
CA GLU A 75 1.75 -15.93 -18.10
C GLU A 75 2.39 -14.54 -18.27
N GLY A 76 3.71 -14.46 -18.05
CA GLY A 76 4.48 -13.25 -18.27
C GLY A 76 4.40 -12.73 -19.71
N SER A 77 4.55 -11.42 -19.87
CA SER A 77 4.48 -10.73 -21.16
C SER A 77 5.44 -9.54 -21.20
N GLY A 78 5.84 -9.10 -22.39
CA GLY A 78 6.82 -8.02 -22.50
C GLY A 78 8.15 -8.39 -21.83
N ALA A 79 8.55 -7.61 -20.81
CA ALA A 79 9.80 -7.80 -20.07
C ALA A 79 9.59 -8.14 -18.58
N SER A 80 8.38 -8.54 -18.18
CA SER A 80 8.05 -8.88 -16.78
C SER A 80 6.97 -9.98 -16.72
N ASP A 81 6.54 -10.32 -15.52
CA ASP A 81 5.58 -11.37 -15.20
C ASP A 81 4.77 -11.03 -13.93
N TRP A 82 3.95 -11.98 -13.49
CA TRP A 82 3.10 -11.84 -12.29
C TRP A 82 3.68 -12.53 -11.06
N ASP A 83 4.93 -13.01 -11.12
CA ASP A 83 5.58 -13.63 -9.96
C ASP A 83 5.78 -12.58 -8.87
N TYR A 84 5.54 -12.93 -7.60
CA TYR A 84 5.64 -12.04 -6.44
C TYR A 84 4.73 -10.78 -6.49
N SER A 85 3.83 -10.68 -7.48
CA SER A 85 2.87 -9.58 -7.62
C SER A 85 1.95 -9.44 -6.41
N GLY A 86 1.24 -8.32 -6.32
CA GLY A 86 0.44 -7.97 -5.14
C GLY A 86 0.38 -6.50 -4.84
N HIS A 87 1.17 -5.68 -5.53
CA HIS A 87 1.10 -4.23 -5.50
C HIS A 87 -0.07 -3.72 -6.35
N GLY A 88 -0.40 -2.43 -6.20
CA GLY A 88 -1.57 -1.73 -6.74
C GLY A 88 -2.36 -2.39 -7.90
N LEU A 89 -3.68 -2.34 -7.77
CA LEU A 89 -4.65 -2.89 -8.72
C LEU A 89 -5.76 -1.85 -8.93
N THR A 90 -6.25 -1.68 -10.15
CA THR A 90 -7.40 -0.82 -10.42
C THR A 90 -8.28 -1.35 -11.55
N HIS A 91 -9.60 -1.13 -11.43
CA HIS A 91 -10.59 -1.52 -12.43
C HIS A 91 -10.72 -0.45 -13.50
N PHE A 92 -10.75 -0.88 -14.76
CA PHE A 92 -11.03 -0.02 -15.90
C PHE A 92 -12.35 -0.47 -16.56
N PRO A 93 -13.46 0.28 -16.36
CA PRO A 93 -14.77 -0.08 -16.92
C PRO A 93 -14.82 -0.14 -18.45
N GLY A 94 -13.99 0.67 -19.12
CA GLY A 94 -13.89 0.69 -20.58
C GLY A 94 -13.00 -0.40 -21.18
N GLY A 95 -12.39 -1.23 -20.33
CA GLY A 95 -11.52 -2.32 -20.71
C GLY A 95 -12.26 -3.48 -21.36
N ASP A 96 -11.50 -4.31 -22.08
CA ASP A 96 -12.00 -5.52 -22.76
C ASP A 96 -13.37 -5.40 -23.46
N PRO A 97 -13.61 -4.39 -24.32
CA PRO A 97 -14.92 -4.17 -24.93
C PRO A 97 -15.36 -5.28 -25.91
N GLY A 98 -14.44 -6.19 -26.26
CA GLY A 98 -14.68 -7.35 -27.10
C GLY A 98 -14.66 -8.68 -26.33
N GLY A 99 -14.58 -8.63 -24.99
CA GLY A 99 -14.54 -9.78 -24.11
C GLY A 99 -15.81 -10.62 -24.13
N ASP A 100 -15.73 -11.77 -23.48
CA ASP A 100 -16.87 -12.67 -23.35
C ASP A 100 -17.99 -12.01 -22.54
N SER A 101 -19.26 -12.31 -22.89
CA SER A 101 -20.41 -11.87 -22.10
C SER A 101 -20.63 -12.78 -20.88
N ASP A 102 -19.62 -12.86 -20.01
CA ASP A 102 -19.57 -13.78 -18.87
C ASP A 102 -20.05 -13.17 -17.55
N GLY A 103 -20.36 -11.86 -17.55
CA GLY A 103 -20.87 -11.11 -16.41
C GLY A 103 -19.85 -10.24 -15.70
N TYR A 104 -18.59 -10.20 -16.17
CA TYR A 104 -17.48 -9.48 -15.54
C TYR A 104 -16.85 -8.47 -16.51
N PRO A 105 -17.52 -7.32 -16.76
CA PRO A 105 -17.06 -6.37 -17.76
C PRO A 105 -15.83 -5.57 -17.31
N GLY A 106 -15.11 -5.03 -18.28
CA GLY A 106 -13.94 -4.20 -18.06
C GLY A 106 -12.65 -5.02 -18.01
N SER A 107 -11.60 -4.37 -17.51
CA SER A 107 -10.28 -4.96 -17.32
C SER A 107 -9.67 -4.51 -16.00
N LEU A 108 -8.53 -5.11 -15.65
CA LEU A 108 -7.71 -4.67 -14.51
C LEU A 108 -6.36 -4.18 -15.01
N PHE A 109 -5.92 -3.03 -14.53
CA PHE A 109 -4.51 -2.65 -14.54
C PHE A 109 -3.89 -3.06 -13.20
N GLY A 110 -2.76 -3.75 -13.25
CA GLY A 110 -2.06 -4.19 -12.04
C GLY A 110 -0.55 -4.18 -12.21
N PHE A 111 0.15 -3.96 -11.09
CA PHE A 111 1.59 -4.14 -11.02
C PHE A 111 1.95 -5.63 -10.99
N GLY A 112 2.89 -6.02 -11.84
CA GLY A 112 3.45 -7.36 -11.92
C GLY A 112 4.49 -7.61 -10.83
N HIS A 113 5.61 -8.20 -11.22
CA HIS A 113 6.70 -8.53 -10.32
C HIS A 113 7.19 -7.33 -9.51
N ASP A 114 7.33 -7.56 -8.21
CA ASP A 114 7.69 -6.57 -7.18
C ASP A 114 9.10 -5.97 -7.33
N HIS A 115 9.94 -6.48 -8.23
CA HIS A 115 11.25 -5.90 -8.53
C HIS A 115 11.17 -4.79 -9.59
N GLN A 116 10.38 -4.97 -10.65
CA GLN A 116 10.25 -3.98 -11.71
C GLN A 116 9.06 -3.06 -11.51
N LEU A 117 7.99 -3.54 -10.87
CA LEU A 117 6.71 -2.85 -10.76
C LEU A 117 6.23 -2.29 -12.10
N TYR A 118 6.33 -3.12 -13.15
CA TYR A 118 5.72 -2.83 -14.45
C TYR A 118 4.23 -3.12 -14.39
N VAL A 119 3.45 -2.37 -15.18
CA VAL A 119 2.00 -2.49 -15.23
C VAL A 119 1.59 -3.27 -16.47
N SER A 120 0.58 -4.13 -16.34
CA SER A 120 -0.10 -4.78 -17.45
C SER A 120 -1.61 -4.60 -17.31
N GLU A 121 -2.33 -4.60 -18.45
CA GLU A 121 -3.78 -4.67 -18.48
C GLU A 121 -4.22 -6.10 -18.77
N ILE A 122 -5.14 -6.65 -17.99
CA ILE A 122 -5.66 -8.02 -18.14
C ILE A 122 -7.18 -8.04 -18.19
N SER A 123 -7.74 -9.01 -18.92
CA SER A 123 -9.17 -9.29 -18.92
C SER A 123 -9.64 -9.82 -17.56
N ILE A 124 -10.94 -9.78 -17.31
CA ILE A 124 -11.57 -10.35 -16.11
C ILE A 124 -12.44 -11.53 -16.55
N PRO A 125 -11.97 -12.79 -16.43
CA PRO A 125 -12.82 -13.93 -16.70
C PRO A 125 -13.76 -14.19 -15.53
N ALA A 126 -14.86 -14.90 -15.79
CA ALA A 126 -15.73 -15.37 -14.72
C ALA A 126 -14.93 -16.14 -13.63
N PRO A 127 -15.01 -15.72 -12.35
CA PRO A 127 -14.34 -16.39 -11.25
C PRO A 127 -14.97 -17.77 -11.00
N MET A 128 -14.18 -18.68 -10.45
CA MET A 128 -14.61 -20.03 -10.13
C MET A 128 -14.43 -20.33 -8.65
N ILE A 129 -15.46 -20.92 -8.03
CA ILE A 129 -15.36 -21.49 -6.69
C ILE A 129 -14.84 -22.92 -6.84
N THR A 130 -13.53 -23.11 -6.61
CA THR A 130 -12.85 -24.40 -6.70
C THR A 130 -11.63 -24.41 -5.79
N ASN A 131 -11.17 -25.58 -5.34
CA ASN A 131 -9.88 -25.71 -4.63
C ASN A 131 -8.79 -26.29 -5.55
N ASP A 132 -9.09 -26.47 -6.84
CA ASP A 132 -8.15 -26.93 -7.86
C ASP A 132 -7.75 -25.76 -8.77
N PRO A 133 -6.52 -25.22 -8.63
CA PRO A 133 -6.01 -24.15 -9.49
C PRO A 133 -6.01 -24.52 -10.98
N GLY A 134 -5.93 -25.81 -11.33
CA GLY A 134 -6.00 -26.27 -12.71
C GLY A 134 -7.38 -26.11 -13.36
N ALA A 135 -8.43 -25.92 -12.56
CA ALA A 135 -9.80 -25.75 -13.04
C ALA A 135 -10.23 -24.28 -13.17
N ALA A 136 -9.53 -23.36 -12.48
CA ALA A 136 -9.87 -21.94 -12.49
C ALA A 136 -9.64 -21.31 -13.88
N ASN A 137 -10.48 -20.33 -14.22
CA ASN A 137 -10.30 -19.55 -15.45
C ASN A 137 -9.02 -18.69 -15.34
N ILE A 138 -8.40 -18.42 -16.49
CA ILE A 138 -7.15 -17.66 -16.59
C ILE A 138 -7.46 -16.37 -17.35
N ALA A 139 -7.07 -15.23 -16.79
CA ALA A 139 -7.17 -13.94 -17.46
C ALA A 139 -6.26 -13.87 -18.68
N VAL A 140 -6.53 -12.95 -19.60
CA VAL A 140 -5.73 -12.74 -20.82
C VAL A 140 -5.06 -11.38 -20.77
N THR A 141 -3.78 -11.32 -21.15
CA THR A 141 -3.07 -10.05 -21.33
C THR A 141 -3.67 -9.24 -22.47
N ILE A 142 -4.16 -8.03 -22.16
CA ILE A 142 -4.67 -7.04 -23.12
C ILE A 142 -3.54 -6.09 -23.54
N GLN A 143 -2.83 -5.53 -22.56
CA GLN A 143 -1.61 -4.75 -22.78
C GLN A 143 -0.45 -5.42 -22.04
N PRO A 144 0.69 -5.66 -22.72
CA PRO A 144 1.83 -6.31 -22.09
C PRO A 144 2.44 -5.44 -20.99
N PHE A 145 3.30 -6.03 -20.15
CA PHE A 145 4.01 -5.27 -19.13
C PHE A 145 4.86 -4.14 -19.71
N SER A 146 4.69 -2.95 -19.14
CA SER A 146 5.46 -1.74 -19.46
C SER A 146 5.74 -0.93 -18.19
N ASP A 147 6.81 -0.12 -18.23
CA ASP A 147 7.06 0.90 -17.21
C ASP A 147 6.05 2.04 -17.38
N LEU A 148 5.05 2.10 -16.48
CA LEU A 148 4.02 3.14 -16.47
C LEU A 148 4.62 4.54 -16.29
N THR A 149 5.81 4.63 -15.69
CA THR A 149 6.42 5.88 -15.25
C THR A 149 7.39 6.46 -16.27
N ASP A 150 7.63 5.78 -17.40
CA ASP A 150 8.58 6.18 -18.46
C ASP A 150 9.98 6.51 -17.88
N GLY A 151 10.44 5.68 -16.94
CA GLY A 151 11.74 5.79 -16.29
C GLY A 151 11.84 6.82 -15.16
N ILE A 152 10.74 7.49 -14.77
CA ILE A 152 10.72 8.39 -13.62
C ILE A 152 11.06 7.65 -12.33
N PHE A 153 10.43 6.48 -12.10
CA PHE A 153 10.69 5.63 -10.96
C PHE A 153 11.36 4.33 -11.40
N ARG A 154 12.49 3.99 -10.76
CA ARG A 154 13.27 2.78 -11.08
C ARG A 154 13.19 1.83 -9.90
N ALA A 155 12.12 1.02 -9.85
CA ALA A 155 11.84 0.10 -8.75
C ALA A 155 13.00 -0.87 -8.44
N GLU A 156 13.76 -1.27 -9.45
CA GLU A 156 14.93 -2.14 -9.30
C GLU A 156 16.07 -1.52 -8.49
N GLU A 157 16.07 -0.19 -8.31
CA GLU A 157 17.04 0.55 -7.50
C GLU A 157 16.50 0.87 -6.09
N MET A 158 15.22 0.57 -5.83
CA MET A 158 14.56 0.83 -4.56
C MET A 158 14.72 -0.34 -3.59
N VAL A 159 14.81 -0.04 -2.31
CA VAL A 159 14.85 -1.06 -1.26
C VAL A 159 13.43 -1.34 -0.77
N ILE A 160 12.92 -2.53 -1.10
CA ILE A 160 11.56 -2.98 -0.74
C ILE A 160 10.52 -1.98 -1.28
N PRO A 161 10.33 -1.93 -2.61
CA PRO A 161 9.51 -0.92 -3.24
C PRO A 161 8.02 -1.06 -2.87
N ARG A 162 7.30 0.04 -3.00
CA ARG A 162 5.85 0.18 -2.77
C ARG A 162 5.25 0.91 -3.96
N ALA A 163 4.02 0.53 -4.34
CA ALA A 163 3.32 1.21 -5.41
C ALA A 163 1.80 0.98 -5.38
N GLY A 164 1.07 2.07 -5.58
CA GLY A 164 -0.38 2.09 -5.76
C GLY A 164 -0.75 2.61 -7.15
N ILE A 165 -1.90 2.18 -7.67
CA ILE A 165 -2.44 2.64 -8.95
C ILE A 165 -3.95 2.81 -8.85
N ALA A 166 -4.47 3.88 -9.46
CA ALA A 166 -5.90 4.13 -9.55
C ALA A 166 -6.28 4.66 -10.93
N TYR A 167 -7.31 4.08 -11.52
CA TYR A 167 -8.00 4.65 -12.65
C TYR A 167 -8.91 5.79 -12.17
N LEU A 168 -8.87 6.92 -12.87
CA LEU A 168 -9.82 8.01 -12.68
C LEU A 168 -10.41 8.43 -14.03
N ALA A 169 -11.73 8.38 -14.15
CA ALA A 169 -12.43 8.67 -15.40
C ALA A 169 -12.50 10.18 -15.74
N HIS A 170 -12.55 11.03 -14.72
CA HIS A 170 -12.79 12.47 -14.84
C HIS A 170 -11.63 13.30 -14.27
N PRO A 171 -11.32 14.48 -14.86
CA PRO A 171 -11.99 15.09 -16.00
C PRO A 171 -11.68 14.42 -17.35
N GLN A 172 -10.60 13.64 -17.42
CA GLN A 172 -10.30 12.74 -18.54
C GLN A 172 -9.68 11.44 -17.99
N PRO A 173 -9.86 10.29 -18.67
CA PRO A 173 -9.32 9.01 -18.22
C PRO A 173 -7.80 9.01 -18.03
N ARG A 174 -7.34 8.67 -16.82
CA ARG A 174 -5.92 8.55 -16.46
C ARG A 174 -5.69 7.40 -15.48
N LEU A 175 -4.46 6.86 -15.49
CA LEU A 175 -3.92 6.02 -14.44
C LEU A 175 -3.07 6.91 -13.54
N HIS A 176 -3.52 7.16 -12.32
CA HIS A 176 -2.71 7.77 -11.27
C HIS A 176 -1.88 6.70 -10.60
N PHE A 177 -0.67 7.04 -10.17
CA PHE A 177 0.23 6.09 -9.51
C PHE A 177 0.98 6.74 -8.35
N THR A 178 1.41 5.89 -7.44
CA THR A 178 2.35 6.22 -6.37
C THR A 178 3.50 5.24 -6.36
N PHE A 179 4.69 5.71 -5.96
CA PHE A 179 5.87 4.89 -5.73
C PHE A 179 6.53 5.26 -4.41
N GLY A 180 7.11 4.26 -3.76
CA GLY A 180 7.86 4.43 -2.53
C GLY A 180 8.83 3.30 -2.25
N GLN A 181 9.58 3.44 -1.15
CA GLN A 181 10.48 2.40 -0.65
C GLN A 181 10.49 2.32 0.87
N HIS A 182 11.25 1.39 1.45
CA HIS A 182 11.22 1.14 2.90
C HIS A 182 11.58 2.35 3.75
N ILE A 183 12.67 3.04 3.39
CA ILE A 183 13.18 4.26 4.04
C ILE A 183 13.09 5.39 3.03
N GLN A 184 12.23 6.37 3.31
CA GLN A 184 11.94 7.46 2.41
C GLN A 184 11.22 8.56 3.20
N ASP A 185 11.67 9.81 3.04
CA ASP A 185 11.22 10.93 3.87
C ASP A 185 10.12 11.75 3.17
N PHE A 186 10.48 12.90 2.58
CA PHE A 186 9.54 13.82 1.90
C PHE A 186 9.93 13.96 0.43
N GLU A 187 9.92 12.84 -0.27
CA GLU A 187 10.36 12.71 -1.66
C GLU A 187 9.19 12.60 -2.64
N GLU A 188 9.54 12.83 -3.91
CA GLU A 188 8.68 12.62 -5.05
C GLU A 188 8.12 11.18 -5.07
N SER A 189 6.79 11.05 -5.16
CA SER A 189 6.13 9.73 -5.11
C SER A 189 4.88 9.61 -5.98
N HIS A 190 4.20 10.71 -6.32
CA HIS A 190 2.92 10.67 -7.04
C HIS A 190 3.05 11.11 -8.49
N GLY A 191 2.24 10.55 -9.37
CA GLY A 191 2.15 10.95 -10.78
C GLY A 191 0.88 10.45 -11.46
N TRP A 192 0.79 10.67 -12.77
CA TRP A 192 -0.20 10.00 -13.60
C TRP A 192 0.34 9.68 -14.98
N ALA A 193 -0.38 8.80 -15.68
CA ALA A 193 -0.16 8.37 -17.04
C ALA A 193 -1.50 8.21 -17.78
N GLY A 194 -1.45 8.20 -19.11
CA GLY A 194 -2.52 7.74 -19.98
C GLY A 194 -2.71 6.21 -19.92
N LEU A 195 -3.81 5.75 -20.51
CA LEU A 195 -4.21 4.33 -20.45
C LEU A 195 -3.43 3.41 -21.41
N ASN A 196 -2.68 3.97 -22.36
CA ASN A 196 -1.88 3.20 -23.31
C ASN A 196 -0.47 3.00 -22.74
N LEU A 197 -0.17 1.79 -22.29
CA LEU A 197 1.09 1.45 -21.61
C LEU A 197 2.32 1.55 -22.52
N ASP A 198 2.14 1.48 -23.85
CA ASP A 198 3.23 1.70 -24.81
C ASP A 198 3.57 3.19 -24.99
N ARG A 199 2.64 4.09 -24.64
CA ARG A 199 2.80 5.54 -24.68
C ARG A 199 2.09 6.18 -23.49
N PRO A 200 2.66 6.05 -22.28
CA PRO A 200 1.99 6.41 -21.05
C PRO A 200 1.82 7.93 -20.84
N GLU A 201 2.44 8.81 -21.64
CA GLU A 201 2.21 10.28 -21.55
C GLU A 201 2.33 10.83 -20.11
N VAL A 202 3.39 10.43 -19.42
CA VAL A 202 3.54 10.57 -17.97
C VAL A 202 3.67 12.03 -17.53
N GLN A 203 3.11 12.35 -16.37
CA GLN A 203 3.32 13.61 -15.65
C GLN A 203 3.67 13.34 -14.19
N GLY A 204 4.39 14.29 -13.59
CA GLY A 204 5.03 14.15 -12.29
C GLY A 204 6.55 13.98 -12.44
N PRO A 205 7.23 13.43 -11.41
CA PRO A 205 6.64 13.04 -10.13
C PRO A 205 6.43 14.27 -9.22
N TRP A 206 5.53 14.16 -8.26
CA TRP A 206 5.19 15.21 -7.31
C TRP A 206 5.42 14.76 -5.88
N VAL A 207 5.65 15.73 -5.00
CA VAL A 207 5.82 15.54 -3.56
C VAL A 207 4.46 15.69 -2.87
N PHE A 208 4.17 14.85 -1.89
CA PHE A 208 2.92 14.91 -1.12
C PHE A 208 2.98 16.04 -0.08
N ASP A 209 1.92 16.84 0.08
CA ASP A 209 1.97 18.04 0.93
C ASP A 209 2.19 17.70 2.40
N GLY A 210 3.29 18.14 2.99
CA GLY A 210 3.49 18.13 4.45
C GLY A 210 3.57 16.76 5.12
N TYR A 211 3.34 15.65 4.41
CA TYR A 211 3.34 14.29 4.95
C TYR A 211 4.42 13.41 4.33
N THR A 212 5.06 12.60 5.18
CA THR A 212 6.11 11.65 4.83
C THR A 212 5.65 10.57 3.85
N ASN A 213 6.59 9.98 3.12
CA ASN A 213 6.41 8.78 2.32
C ASN A 213 6.10 7.53 3.17
N TYR A 214 6.29 7.57 4.49
CA TYR A 214 5.86 6.46 5.37
C TYR A 214 4.35 6.28 5.46
N VAL A 215 3.55 7.28 5.07
CA VAL A 215 2.07 7.24 5.19
C VAL A 215 1.32 7.47 3.88
N SER A 216 1.99 7.67 2.74
CA SER A 216 1.35 8.26 1.56
C SER A 216 1.43 7.46 0.25
N ASN A 217 2.27 6.44 0.11
CA ASN A 217 2.67 5.91 -1.21
C ASN A 217 2.64 4.39 -1.40
N ASP A 218 1.58 3.71 -0.94
CA ASP A 218 1.44 2.25 -1.08
C ASP A 218 0.13 1.83 -1.75
N TYR A 219 -0.99 2.40 -1.32
CA TYR A 219 -2.28 2.20 -1.97
C TYR A 219 -2.84 3.53 -2.47
N LEU A 220 -3.59 3.45 -3.57
CA LEU A 220 -4.22 4.56 -4.24
C LEU A 220 -5.57 4.11 -4.80
N PHE A 221 -6.64 4.84 -4.53
CA PHE A 221 -7.98 4.52 -5.04
C PHE A 221 -8.85 5.76 -5.19
N GLU A 222 -9.91 5.67 -6.00
CA GLU A 222 -10.83 6.78 -6.20
C GLU A 222 -11.74 7.04 -4.99
N ILE A 223 -12.06 8.32 -4.76
CA ILE A 223 -13.12 8.77 -3.85
C ILE A 223 -14.35 9.09 -4.71
N PRO A 224 -15.54 8.52 -4.42
CA PRO A 224 -16.74 8.82 -5.20
C PRO A 224 -17.06 10.32 -5.18
N PRO A 225 -17.55 10.91 -6.29
CA PRO A 225 -17.76 12.36 -6.40
C PRO A 225 -18.58 12.97 -5.26
N ASP A 226 -19.66 12.32 -4.82
CA ASP A 226 -20.50 12.83 -3.73
C ASP A 226 -19.75 12.87 -2.38
N TRP A 227 -18.90 11.87 -2.12
CA TRP A 227 -18.01 11.85 -0.95
C TRP A 227 -16.88 12.87 -1.06
N ALA A 228 -16.30 13.03 -2.25
CA ALA A 228 -15.31 14.08 -2.51
C ALA A 228 -15.88 15.47 -2.23
N GLN A 229 -17.14 15.75 -2.62
CA GLN A 229 -17.81 17.01 -2.28
C GLN A 229 -17.96 17.21 -0.77
N ALA A 230 -18.21 16.13 -0.02
CA ALA A 230 -18.36 16.18 1.43
C ALA A 230 -17.03 16.37 2.20
N ILE A 231 -15.92 15.88 1.64
CA ILE A 231 -14.57 16.01 2.21
C ILE A 231 -13.96 17.35 1.83
N ALA A 232 -13.77 17.54 0.52
CA ALA A 232 -13.20 18.72 -0.09
C ALA A 232 -13.44 18.66 -1.59
N PRO A 233 -14.27 19.56 -2.16
CA PRO A 233 -14.64 19.52 -3.56
C PRO A 233 -13.44 19.29 -4.50
N GLY A 234 -13.46 18.18 -5.25
CA GLY A 234 -12.42 17.81 -6.20
C GLY A 234 -11.33 16.87 -5.66
N SER A 235 -11.33 16.52 -4.38
CA SER A 235 -10.44 15.48 -3.84
C SER A 235 -10.94 14.09 -4.22
N LEU A 236 -10.68 13.71 -5.47
CA LEU A 236 -11.19 12.49 -6.11
C LEU A 236 -10.29 11.26 -5.90
N LEU A 237 -9.15 11.40 -5.24
CA LEU A 237 -8.20 10.31 -4.99
C LEU A 237 -7.87 10.23 -3.51
N ALA A 238 -7.75 9.00 -3.01
CA ALA A 238 -7.25 8.68 -1.70
C ALA A 238 -5.92 7.93 -1.83
N SER A 239 -4.89 8.41 -1.15
CA SER A 239 -3.55 7.81 -1.13
C SER A 239 -3.14 7.49 0.30
N GLY A 240 -2.41 6.41 0.51
CA GLY A 240 -1.88 6.13 1.83
C GLY A 240 -0.90 4.97 1.91
N ARG A 241 -0.45 4.67 3.12
CA ARG A 241 0.44 3.57 3.45
C ARG A 241 0.28 3.16 4.91
N ALA A 242 0.41 1.86 5.18
CA ALA A 242 0.52 1.31 6.52
C ALA A 242 1.88 0.60 6.66
N ARG A 243 2.90 1.35 7.10
CA ARG A 243 4.23 0.80 7.31
C ARG A 243 4.26 0.03 8.64
N GLU A 244 4.84 -1.15 8.63
CA GLU A 244 5.11 -1.93 9.84
C GLU A 244 5.92 -1.12 10.89
N GLY A 245 5.79 -1.50 12.15
CA GLY A 245 6.48 -0.88 13.27
C GLY A 245 5.74 0.31 13.86
N LEU A 246 6.43 1.43 14.07
CA LEU A 246 5.86 2.62 14.71
C LEU A 246 6.02 3.91 13.87
N TRP A 247 6.80 3.87 12.79
CA TRP A 247 7.21 5.08 12.07
C TRP A 247 6.11 5.70 11.18
N SER A 248 5.06 4.95 10.82
CA SER A 248 3.89 5.49 10.12
C SER A 248 2.68 5.72 11.03
N GLY A 249 2.86 5.66 12.35
CA GLY A 249 1.78 5.68 13.32
C GLY A 249 1.31 4.28 13.71
N ARG A 250 0.14 4.19 14.36
CA ARG A 250 -0.40 2.94 14.93
C ARG A 250 -1.69 2.48 14.24
N GLY A 251 -1.67 2.48 12.90
CA GLY A 251 -2.79 2.10 12.03
C GLY A 251 -2.56 2.51 10.57
N PRO A 252 -3.52 2.28 9.66
CA PRO A 252 -3.41 2.70 8.27
C PRO A 252 -3.46 4.23 8.14
N GLY A 253 -2.58 4.80 7.30
CA GLY A 253 -2.67 6.20 6.88
C GLY A 253 -3.56 6.35 5.65
N LEU A 254 -4.38 7.39 5.57
CA LEU A 254 -5.19 7.68 4.38
C LEU A 254 -5.40 9.18 4.23
N PHE A 255 -5.20 9.68 3.02
CA PHE A 255 -5.29 11.10 2.70
C PHE A 255 -6.08 11.31 1.41
N ALA A 256 -7.01 12.24 1.41
CA ALA A 256 -7.68 12.70 0.22
C ALA A 256 -6.85 13.81 -0.44
N TYR A 257 -6.74 13.80 -1.77
CA TYR A 257 -6.11 14.89 -2.50
C TYR A 257 -6.79 15.13 -3.85
N ARG A 258 -6.69 16.38 -4.31
CA ARG A 258 -7.14 16.77 -5.64
C ARG A 258 -6.05 16.40 -6.65
N PRO A 259 -6.33 15.56 -7.66
CA PRO A 259 -5.38 15.38 -8.76
C PRO A 259 -5.12 16.73 -9.45
N PRO A 260 -3.86 17.07 -9.78
CA PRO A 260 -3.57 18.31 -10.50
C PRO A 260 -4.35 18.46 -11.82
N ASP A 261 -4.48 19.71 -12.30
CA ASP A 261 -5.15 20.00 -13.56
C ASP A 261 -4.43 19.34 -14.75
N LEU A 262 -5.16 18.56 -15.54
CA LEU A 262 -4.62 17.82 -16.68
C LEU A 262 -4.13 18.74 -17.80
N ASP A 263 -4.73 19.92 -17.98
CA ASP A 263 -4.37 20.86 -19.05
C ASP A 263 -3.18 21.75 -18.65
N SER A 264 -2.85 21.78 -17.36
CA SER A 264 -1.73 22.55 -16.81
C SER A 264 -1.09 21.83 -15.62
N PRO A 265 -0.49 20.64 -15.83
CA PRO A 265 0.14 19.90 -14.76
C PRO A 265 1.30 20.70 -14.12
N PRO A 266 1.48 20.62 -12.79
CA PRO A 266 2.64 21.18 -12.13
C PRO A 266 3.94 20.54 -12.64
N PRO A 267 5.05 21.28 -12.70
CA PRO A 267 6.36 20.70 -12.99
C PRO A 267 6.73 19.55 -12.04
N ALA A 268 7.59 18.64 -12.49
CA ALA A 268 8.24 17.63 -11.65
C ALA A 268 8.86 18.28 -10.39
N GLY A 269 8.72 17.61 -9.24
CA GLY A 269 9.17 18.08 -7.92
C GLY A 269 8.26 19.12 -7.27
N SER A 270 7.15 19.49 -7.90
CA SER A 270 6.14 20.34 -7.26
C SER A 270 5.45 19.60 -6.12
N VAL A 271 5.02 20.35 -5.10
CA VAL A 271 4.25 19.84 -3.97
C VAL A 271 2.77 19.82 -4.35
N LEU A 272 2.12 18.66 -4.30
CA LEU A 272 0.67 18.54 -4.35
C LEU A 272 0.08 19.38 -3.22
N GLN A 273 -0.92 20.22 -3.49
CA GLN A 273 -1.54 21.07 -2.47
C GLN A 273 -2.87 20.46 -2.02
N ASP A 274 -3.44 20.98 -0.92
CA ASP A 274 -4.75 20.59 -0.41
C ASP A 274 -4.85 19.07 -0.08
N VAL A 275 -3.77 18.49 0.45
CA VAL A 275 -3.78 17.12 0.99
C VAL A 275 -4.48 17.11 2.35
N ILE A 276 -5.49 16.26 2.50
CA ILE A 276 -6.36 16.24 3.67
C ILE A 276 -6.28 14.88 4.34
N PRO A 277 -5.90 14.81 5.63
CA PRO A 277 -5.92 13.55 6.37
C PRO A 277 -7.36 13.05 6.52
N LEU A 278 -7.56 11.76 6.24
CA LEU A 278 -8.78 11.02 6.55
C LEU A 278 -8.53 10.02 7.68
N LEU A 279 -7.35 9.38 7.67
CA LEU A 279 -6.84 8.52 8.73
C LEU A 279 -5.37 8.83 8.97
N LEU A 280 -5.00 9.09 10.21
CA LEU A 280 -3.61 9.13 10.65
C LEU A 280 -3.57 8.86 12.16
N TYR A 281 -3.07 7.69 12.54
CA TYR A 281 -2.96 7.21 13.91
C TYR A 281 -1.71 7.75 14.61
N GLY A 282 -1.68 9.07 14.75
CA GLY A 282 -0.56 9.88 15.24
C GLY A 282 -0.56 11.28 14.61
N GLU A 283 0.56 11.97 14.68
CA GLU A 283 0.73 13.33 14.18
C GLU A 283 2.03 13.46 13.38
N GLN A 284 1.94 14.16 12.24
CA GLN A 284 3.10 14.52 11.43
C GLN A 284 3.78 15.76 12.02
N SER A 285 5.04 15.61 12.42
CA SER A 285 5.87 16.74 12.84
C SER A 285 6.67 17.29 11.66
N THR A 286 6.89 18.61 11.65
CA THR A 286 7.59 19.29 10.56
C THR A 286 9.01 18.75 10.42
N GLY A 287 9.35 18.24 9.23
CA GLY A 287 10.69 17.76 8.90
C GLY A 287 11.09 16.42 9.54
N GLN A 288 10.19 15.77 10.27
CA GLN A 288 10.43 14.44 10.83
C GLN A 288 9.73 13.38 9.97
N PRO A 289 10.45 12.38 9.44
CA PRO A 289 9.80 11.34 8.64
C PRO A 289 8.93 10.41 9.50
N ASP A 290 9.23 10.26 10.79
CA ASP A 290 8.46 9.42 11.71
C ASP A 290 7.19 10.15 12.17
N ILE A 291 6.06 9.43 12.14
CA ILE A 291 4.80 9.88 12.75
C ILE A 291 4.89 9.73 14.26
N ILE A 292 4.68 10.83 14.96
CA ILE A 292 4.66 10.86 16.42
C ILE A 292 3.32 10.28 16.87
N SER A 293 3.36 9.17 17.61
CA SER A 293 2.13 8.50 18.06
C SER A 293 2.24 7.96 19.48
N SER A 294 1.10 7.85 20.14
CA SER A 294 0.96 7.21 21.45
C SER A 294 -0.02 6.03 21.38
N PRO A 295 0.02 5.08 22.33
CA PRO A 295 -0.95 3.98 22.37
C PRO A 295 -2.43 4.42 22.44
N ALA A 296 -2.72 5.65 22.89
CA ALA A 296 -4.07 6.18 22.93
C ALA A 296 -4.62 6.57 21.54
N GLN A 297 -3.73 6.75 20.56
CA GLN A 297 -4.05 7.07 19.17
C GLN A 297 -3.98 5.82 18.28
N ALA A 298 -3.97 4.61 18.84
CA ALA A 298 -3.85 3.39 18.06
C ALA A 298 -5.21 2.90 17.56
N VAL A 299 -5.20 2.20 16.41
CA VAL A 299 -6.30 1.28 16.09
C VAL A 299 -6.44 0.26 17.22
N ILE A 300 -7.68 -0.07 17.58
CA ILE A 300 -7.96 -1.13 18.55
C ILE A 300 -7.26 -2.43 18.10
N ASP A 301 -6.55 -3.08 19.02
CA ASP A 301 -5.77 -4.29 18.78
C ASP A 301 -4.62 -4.16 17.75
N TYR A 302 -4.10 -2.95 17.58
CA TYR A 302 -2.88 -2.68 16.80
C TYR A 302 -1.71 -3.58 17.19
N LYS A 303 -1.00 -4.10 16.19
CA LYS A 303 0.28 -4.80 16.34
C LYS A 303 1.31 -4.22 15.37
N GLU A 304 2.55 -4.16 15.82
CA GLU A 304 3.67 -3.63 15.01
C GLU A 304 3.96 -4.45 13.75
N ALA A 305 3.50 -5.70 13.70
CA ALA A 305 3.61 -6.59 12.55
C ALA A 305 2.34 -6.61 11.67
N ASP A 306 1.39 -5.68 11.87
CA ASP A 306 0.22 -5.53 10.99
C ASP A 306 0.62 -4.89 9.66
N HIS A 307 0.19 -5.48 8.54
CA HIS A 307 0.43 -4.94 7.20
C HIS A 307 -0.89 -4.73 6.44
N TRP A 308 -1.07 -3.57 5.82
CA TRP A 308 -2.23 -3.24 4.98
C TRP A 308 -1.77 -2.74 3.61
N TRP A 309 -2.16 -3.47 2.54
CA TRP A 309 -1.55 -3.36 1.21
C TRP A 309 -2.48 -2.85 0.11
N GLY A 310 -3.78 -2.83 0.37
CA GLY A 310 -4.76 -2.39 -0.59
C GLY A 310 -5.93 -1.74 0.12
N GLY A 311 -6.59 -0.81 -0.56
CA GLY A 311 -7.82 -0.23 -0.06
C GLY A 311 -8.75 0.17 -1.19
N ALA A 312 -10.03 0.33 -0.85
CA ALA A 312 -11.05 0.77 -1.79
C ALA A 312 -12.17 1.51 -1.07
N TRP A 313 -12.76 2.50 -1.76
CA TRP A 313 -14.01 3.11 -1.34
C TRP A 313 -15.18 2.38 -2.00
N LEU A 314 -15.88 1.56 -1.22
CA LEU A 314 -17.03 0.78 -1.68
C LEU A 314 -18.28 1.65 -1.69
N THR A 315 -19.09 1.53 -2.74
CA THR A 315 -20.45 2.11 -2.77
C THR A 315 -21.40 1.18 -3.49
N ASP A 316 -22.62 1.08 -2.98
CA ASP A 316 -23.75 0.45 -3.68
C ASP A 316 -25.03 1.18 -3.29
N ASN A 317 -25.65 1.90 -4.24
CA ASN A 317 -26.82 2.75 -4.00
C ASN A 317 -26.59 3.74 -2.85
N ASP A 318 -27.35 3.60 -1.76
CA ASP A 318 -27.26 4.40 -0.53
C ASP A 318 -26.34 3.75 0.52
N ARG A 319 -25.44 2.85 0.13
CA ARG A 319 -24.49 2.20 1.06
C ARG A 319 -23.05 2.50 0.72
N ALA A 320 -22.20 2.60 1.73
CA ALA A 320 -20.77 2.84 1.55
C ALA A 320 -19.90 2.23 2.66
N ALA A 321 -18.62 2.00 2.35
CA ALA A 321 -17.56 1.65 3.29
C ALA A 321 -16.20 2.03 2.70
N VAL A 322 -15.21 2.35 3.54
CA VAL A 322 -13.80 2.33 3.13
C VAL A 322 -13.18 1.07 3.69
N VAL A 323 -12.52 0.28 2.85
CA VAL A 323 -11.92 -1.00 3.25
C VAL A 323 -10.42 -1.01 3.05
N PHE A 324 -9.72 -1.77 3.90
CA PHE A 324 -8.32 -2.12 3.72
C PHE A 324 -8.13 -3.64 3.78
N ALA A 325 -7.36 -4.19 2.84
CA ALA A 325 -6.96 -5.58 2.83
C ALA A 325 -5.53 -5.72 3.35
N GLY A 326 -5.29 -6.74 4.18
CA GLY A 326 -4.00 -6.90 4.82
C GLY A 326 -3.80 -8.21 5.55
N THR A 327 -2.62 -8.33 6.11
CA THR A 327 -2.18 -9.45 6.94
C THR A 327 -2.08 -8.96 8.38
N LYS A 328 -3.07 -9.34 9.20
CA LYS A 328 -3.18 -8.97 10.60
C LYS A 328 -2.29 -9.88 11.45
N ALA A 329 -1.45 -9.29 12.30
CA ALA A 329 -0.71 -10.01 13.32
C ALA A 329 -1.60 -10.33 14.52
N LEU A 330 -1.44 -11.55 15.05
CA LEU A 330 -2.19 -12.09 16.18
C LEU A 330 -1.22 -12.60 17.26
N GLY A 331 -1.66 -12.56 18.51
CA GLY A 331 -0.84 -12.96 19.66
C GLY A 331 0.17 -11.89 20.06
N ASP A 332 1.32 -12.33 20.58
CA ASP A 332 2.44 -11.45 20.91
C ASP A 332 3.18 -11.05 19.63
N ALA A 333 3.72 -9.83 19.62
CA ALA A 333 4.50 -9.28 18.53
C ALA A 333 5.88 -8.85 19.05
N TRP A 334 6.91 -8.95 18.21
CA TRP A 334 8.28 -8.60 18.55
C TRP A 334 9.05 -8.07 17.34
N TYR A 335 10.10 -7.30 17.58
CA TYR A 335 11.13 -7.00 16.59
C TYR A 335 12.24 -8.05 16.70
N GLY A 336 12.61 -8.70 15.59
CA GLY A 336 13.54 -9.82 15.59
C GLY A 336 13.42 -10.71 14.36
N PHE A 337 13.39 -12.03 14.55
CA PHE A 337 13.32 -13.03 13.49
C PHE A 337 12.07 -13.91 13.61
N ALA A 338 11.64 -14.51 12.49
CA ALA A 338 10.39 -15.28 12.42
C ALA A 338 10.36 -16.56 13.27
N ASN A 339 11.53 -17.03 13.74
CA ASN A 339 11.63 -18.16 14.67
C ASN A 339 11.47 -17.79 16.16
N GLY A 340 11.13 -16.53 16.47
CA GLY A 340 10.93 -16.04 17.84
C GLY A 340 12.16 -15.47 18.52
N VAL A 341 13.29 -15.36 17.83
CA VAL A 341 14.47 -14.65 18.36
C VAL A 341 14.18 -13.15 18.36
N VAL A 342 14.23 -12.52 19.55
CA VAL A 342 14.02 -11.08 19.74
C VAL A 342 15.33 -10.32 19.55
N TRP A 343 15.28 -9.22 18.82
CA TRP A 343 16.40 -8.30 18.61
C TRP A 343 16.14 -7.00 19.36
N GLU A 344 16.71 -6.84 20.55
CA GLU A 344 16.59 -5.57 21.31
C GLU A 344 17.25 -4.41 20.54
N HIS A 345 16.61 -3.24 20.51
CA HIS A 345 17.09 -2.11 19.70
C HIS A 345 18.46 -1.58 20.15
N ASP A 346 18.76 -1.66 21.45
CA ASP A 346 20.00 -1.18 22.07
C ASP A 346 21.09 -2.27 22.18
N CYS A 347 20.84 -3.49 21.70
CA CYS A 347 21.79 -4.60 21.87
C CYS A 347 23.18 -4.35 21.27
N ALA A 348 23.24 -3.48 20.25
CA ALA A 348 24.47 -3.11 19.57
C ALA A 348 25.24 -2.01 20.33
N GLU A 349 24.58 -1.29 21.23
CA GLU A 349 25.14 -0.20 22.03
C GLU A 349 25.85 -0.72 23.30
N ASP A 350 25.48 -1.92 23.75
CA ASP A 350 26.14 -2.62 24.85
C ASP A 350 27.60 -3.01 24.55
N ASN A 351 28.42 -3.07 25.60
CA ASN A 351 29.82 -3.53 25.50
C ASN A 351 30.16 -4.59 26.58
N PRO A 352 30.32 -5.88 26.20
CA PRO A 352 30.21 -6.40 24.84
C PRO A 352 28.76 -6.37 24.33
N SER A 353 28.59 -6.28 23.00
CA SER A 353 27.26 -6.32 22.39
C SER A 353 26.48 -7.55 22.85
N THR A 354 25.20 -7.33 23.14
CA THR A 354 24.25 -8.33 23.62
C THR A 354 23.34 -8.85 22.50
N CYS A 355 23.57 -8.43 21.26
CA CYS A 355 22.75 -8.85 20.13
C CYS A 355 22.79 -10.37 19.95
N PRO A 356 21.64 -11.01 19.69
CA PRO A 356 21.60 -12.44 19.41
C PRO A 356 22.29 -12.76 18.09
N ASP A 357 22.70 -14.01 17.92
CA ASP A 357 23.14 -14.51 16.63
C ASP A 357 21.97 -14.47 15.62
N VAL A 358 22.27 -14.10 14.37
CA VAL A 358 21.31 -14.18 13.26
C VAL A 358 21.00 -15.67 13.02
N PRO A 359 19.72 -16.08 13.02
CA PRO A 359 19.34 -17.46 12.70
C PRO A 359 19.76 -17.89 11.30
N ASP A 360 19.84 -19.20 11.08
CA ASP A 360 20.01 -19.75 9.73
C ASP A 360 18.75 -19.55 8.88
N TRP A 361 18.94 -19.48 7.56
CA TRP A 361 17.85 -19.54 6.58
C TRP A 361 16.89 -20.73 6.87
N PRO A 362 15.56 -20.54 6.77
CA PRO A 362 14.84 -19.39 6.20
C PRO A 362 14.44 -18.31 7.22
N TYR A 363 15.09 -18.24 8.38
CA TYR A 363 14.72 -17.32 9.47
C TYR A 363 15.69 -16.14 9.63
N ASP A 364 16.51 -15.87 8.62
CA ASP A 364 17.57 -14.86 8.63
C ASP A 364 17.07 -13.43 8.32
N ASP A 365 15.78 -13.26 8.04
CA ASP A 365 15.14 -11.97 7.81
C ASP A 365 14.69 -11.30 9.12
N ARG A 366 15.18 -10.08 9.35
CA ARG A 366 14.94 -9.31 10.57
C ARG A 366 13.86 -8.25 10.35
N GLY A 367 12.82 -8.27 11.17
CA GLY A 367 11.70 -7.34 11.06
C GLY A 367 10.72 -7.49 12.21
N PHE A 368 9.48 -7.05 12.01
CA PHE A 368 8.40 -7.22 12.98
C PHE A 368 7.69 -8.56 12.76
N TRP A 369 7.65 -9.38 13.80
CA TRP A 369 7.08 -10.71 13.77
C TRP A 369 5.99 -10.88 14.83
N ALA A 370 5.14 -11.89 14.67
CA ALA A 370 4.09 -12.23 15.60
C ALA A 370 3.86 -13.75 15.68
N ASP A 371 3.13 -14.20 16.71
CA ASP A 371 2.84 -15.62 16.93
C ASP A 371 2.11 -16.27 15.74
N SER A 372 1.20 -15.52 15.12
CA SER A 372 0.41 -15.96 13.97
C SER A 372 -0.15 -14.78 13.19
N TYR A 373 -0.68 -15.07 12.00
CA TYR A 373 -1.21 -14.09 11.08
C TYR A 373 -2.55 -14.53 10.51
N GLN A 374 -3.35 -13.56 10.10
CA GLN A 374 -4.65 -13.77 9.47
C GLN A 374 -4.87 -12.78 8.34
N ALA A 375 -5.37 -13.25 7.20
CA ALA A 375 -5.78 -12.35 6.13
C ALA A 375 -7.12 -11.70 6.49
N GLN A 376 -7.19 -10.37 6.38
CA GLN A 376 -8.38 -9.60 6.76
C GLN A 376 -8.73 -8.53 5.73
N LEU A 377 -10.02 -8.25 5.62
CA LEU A 377 -10.57 -7.01 5.07
C LEU A 377 -11.25 -6.25 6.20
N ILE A 378 -10.74 -5.07 6.55
CA ILE A 378 -11.24 -4.23 7.65
C ILE A 378 -12.04 -3.05 7.10
N PHE A 379 -13.09 -2.62 7.83
CA PHE A 379 -14.07 -1.65 7.35
C PHE A 379 -14.10 -0.39 8.22
N TYR A 380 -14.12 0.77 7.56
CA TYR A 380 -14.19 2.12 8.15
C TYR A 380 -15.42 2.88 7.66
N ASP A 381 -16.05 3.63 8.56
CA ASP A 381 -17.23 4.44 8.25
C ASP A 381 -16.82 5.67 7.43
N PRO A 382 -17.26 5.79 6.16
CA PRO A 382 -16.91 6.93 5.33
C PRO A 382 -17.40 8.28 5.89
N ALA A 383 -18.46 8.29 6.71
CA ALA A 383 -18.94 9.50 7.38
C ALA A 383 -17.97 9.98 8.47
N GLU A 384 -17.32 9.07 9.19
CA GLU A 384 -16.27 9.43 10.16
C GLU A 384 -15.04 10.01 9.45
N LEU A 385 -14.64 9.46 8.30
CA LEU A 385 -13.56 10.02 7.48
C LEU A 385 -13.90 11.42 6.97
N ALA A 386 -15.15 11.66 6.56
CA ALA A 386 -15.61 13.00 6.21
C ALA A 386 -15.62 13.95 7.41
N ALA A 387 -15.96 13.47 8.62
CA ALA A 387 -15.91 14.24 9.85
C ALA A 387 -14.47 14.63 10.22
N VAL A 388 -13.48 13.74 10.04
CA VAL A 388 -12.06 14.06 10.17
C VAL A 388 -11.66 15.19 9.21
N ALA A 389 -12.03 15.05 7.93
CA ALA A 389 -11.76 16.06 6.91
C ALA A 389 -12.41 17.43 7.20
N ARG A 390 -13.36 17.50 8.12
CA ARG A 390 -14.06 18.73 8.57
C ARG A 390 -13.57 19.26 9.91
N GLY A 391 -12.61 18.58 10.54
CA GLY A 391 -12.13 18.89 11.89
C GLY A 391 -13.16 18.61 12.99
N GLU A 392 -14.13 17.73 12.72
CA GLU A 392 -15.14 17.29 13.69
C GLU A 392 -14.65 16.11 14.54
N LEU A 393 -13.68 15.34 14.00
CA LEU A 393 -12.96 14.25 14.66
C LEU A 393 -11.45 14.40 14.44
N ASP A 394 -10.64 13.95 15.39
CA ASP A 394 -9.21 13.78 15.15
C ASP A 394 -8.96 12.60 14.18
N SER A 395 -7.84 12.63 13.43
CA SER A 395 -7.55 11.64 12.38
C SER A 395 -7.31 10.21 12.86
N TRP A 396 -7.18 10.00 14.18
CA TRP A 396 -7.02 8.71 14.83
C TRP A 396 -8.28 8.21 15.55
N GLU A 397 -9.36 9.01 15.55
CA GLU A 397 -10.63 8.62 16.16
C GLU A 397 -11.40 7.55 15.39
N PRO A 398 -11.48 7.58 14.03
CA PRO A 398 -12.18 6.52 13.31
C PRO A 398 -11.60 5.15 13.64
N GLN A 399 -12.47 4.15 13.83
CA GLN A 399 -12.08 2.79 14.18
C GLN A 399 -12.71 1.79 13.21
N ILE A 400 -12.16 0.58 13.21
CA ILE A 400 -12.70 -0.54 12.44
C ILE A 400 -14.08 -0.90 13.01
N TYR A 401 -15.14 -0.81 12.18
CA TYR A 401 -16.49 -1.17 12.61
C TYR A 401 -16.89 -2.61 12.25
N ASP A 402 -16.22 -3.23 11.28
CA ASP A 402 -16.46 -4.61 10.85
C ASP A 402 -15.18 -5.24 10.26
N THR A 403 -15.13 -6.56 10.18
CA THR A 403 -13.98 -7.30 9.65
C THR A 403 -14.44 -8.59 8.97
N LEU A 404 -13.99 -8.80 7.73
CA LEU A 404 -14.08 -10.09 7.04
C LEU A 404 -12.75 -10.83 7.18
N VAL A 405 -12.79 -12.00 7.82
CA VAL A 405 -11.66 -12.94 7.83
C VAL A 405 -11.61 -13.66 6.49
N LEU A 406 -10.46 -13.58 5.81
CA LEU A 406 -10.31 -14.07 4.44
C LEU A 406 -9.79 -15.51 4.36
N ASP A 407 -9.20 -16.06 5.43
CA ASP A 407 -8.48 -17.34 5.43
C ASP A 407 -9.28 -18.51 4.82
N GLU A 408 -10.62 -18.54 4.98
CA GLU A 408 -11.46 -19.62 4.44
C GLU A 408 -11.66 -19.56 2.92
N TYR A 409 -11.37 -18.42 2.30
CA TYR A 409 -11.52 -18.17 0.86
C TYR A 409 -10.21 -18.35 0.08
N LEU A 410 -9.08 -18.21 0.77
CA LEU A 410 -7.73 -18.26 0.18
C LEU A 410 -7.28 -19.69 -0.13
N LEU A 411 -6.41 -19.83 -1.13
CA LEU A 411 -5.81 -21.10 -1.54
C LEU A 411 -4.63 -21.49 -0.64
N ASP A 412 -3.84 -20.52 -0.23
CA ASP A 412 -2.68 -20.66 0.66
C ASP A 412 -2.62 -19.51 1.69
N PRO A 413 -3.45 -19.56 2.75
CA PRO A 413 -3.50 -18.57 3.82
C PRO A 413 -2.36 -18.71 4.83
N THR A 414 -1.16 -19.12 4.40
CA THR A 414 -0.01 -19.34 5.29
C THR A 414 1.22 -18.56 4.85
N LEU A 415 2.03 -18.15 5.83
CA LEU A 415 3.35 -17.61 5.54
C LEU A 415 4.28 -18.71 5.03
N ASN A 416 5.19 -18.35 4.13
CA ASN A 416 6.26 -19.22 3.69
C ASN A 416 7.59 -18.46 3.71
N TYR A 417 8.39 -18.73 4.74
CA TYR A 417 9.67 -18.07 4.95
C TYR A 417 10.71 -18.41 3.89
N GLY A 418 10.65 -19.62 3.30
CA GLY A 418 11.62 -20.04 2.28
C GLY A 418 11.43 -19.31 0.96
N ASP A 419 10.19 -18.93 0.66
CA ASP A 419 9.81 -18.16 -0.53
C ASP A 419 9.59 -16.66 -0.22
N TYR A 420 9.91 -16.21 1.00
CA TYR A 420 9.71 -14.84 1.48
C TYR A 420 8.24 -14.34 1.40
N LYS A 421 7.26 -15.26 1.43
CA LYS A 421 5.83 -14.93 1.53
C LYS A 421 5.49 -14.50 2.96
N ARG A 422 5.59 -13.19 3.21
CA ARG A 422 5.24 -12.55 4.49
C ARG A 422 3.84 -11.93 4.49
N ASP A 423 3.32 -11.62 3.32
CA ASP A 423 2.00 -11.02 3.13
C ASP A 423 1.07 -12.02 2.44
N LEU A 424 -0.10 -12.25 3.03
CA LEU A 424 -1.08 -13.20 2.51
C LEU A 424 -1.91 -12.60 1.36
N VAL A 425 -2.24 -11.32 1.47
CA VAL A 425 -3.07 -10.59 0.52
C VAL A 425 -2.43 -9.25 0.15
N GLY A 426 -2.76 -8.74 -1.02
CA GLY A 426 -2.21 -7.52 -1.59
C GLY A 426 -3.28 -6.49 -1.94
N ALA A 427 -3.10 -5.85 -3.09
CA ALA A 427 -3.94 -4.78 -3.59
C ALA A 427 -5.41 -5.19 -3.81
N VAL A 428 -6.26 -4.16 -3.86
CA VAL A 428 -7.70 -4.27 -4.02
C VAL A 428 -8.15 -3.31 -5.12
N ALA A 429 -9.09 -3.75 -5.96
CA ALA A 429 -9.78 -2.91 -6.93
C ALA A 429 -11.30 -3.06 -6.78
N PHE A 430 -12.05 -2.00 -7.07
CA PHE A 430 -13.51 -2.01 -6.98
C PHE A 430 -14.15 -1.58 -8.30
N ASP A 431 -14.98 -2.45 -8.86
CA ASP A 431 -15.90 -2.13 -9.94
C ASP A 431 -17.19 -1.57 -9.32
N ARG A 432 -17.29 -0.24 -9.32
CA ARG A 432 -18.42 0.48 -8.74
C ARG A 432 -19.73 0.28 -9.50
N GLU A 433 -19.67 0.08 -10.81
CA GLU A 433 -20.86 -0.05 -11.65
C GLU A 433 -21.57 -1.40 -11.40
N ASN A 434 -20.78 -2.46 -11.21
CA ASN A 434 -21.30 -3.82 -11.01
C ASN A 434 -21.24 -4.30 -9.56
N GLY A 435 -20.53 -3.58 -8.69
CA GLY A 435 -20.41 -3.91 -7.26
C GLY A 435 -19.44 -5.06 -6.99
N PHE A 436 -18.42 -5.24 -7.83
CA PHE A 436 -17.41 -6.29 -7.64
C PHE A 436 -16.17 -5.75 -6.92
N LEU A 437 -15.71 -6.50 -5.93
CA LEU A 437 -14.43 -6.29 -5.24
C LEU A 437 -13.44 -7.35 -5.70
N TYR A 438 -12.32 -6.91 -6.26
CA TYR A 438 -11.20 -7.74 -6.66
C TYR A 438 -10.09 -7.61 -5.63
N LEU A 439 -9.58 -8.74 -5.12
CA LEU A 439 -8.49 -8.76 -4.13
C LEU A 439 -7.42 -9.74 -4.56
N VAL A 440 -6.16 -9.33 -4.44
CA VAL A 440 -5.01 -10.18 -4.74
C VAL A 440 -4.70 -11.10 -3.55
N GLU A 441 -4.70 -12.42 -3.76
CA GLU A 441 -4.00 -13.36 -2.86
C GLU A 441 -2.59 -13.56 -3.41
N ARG A 442 -1.58 -13.31 -2.57
CA ARG A 442 -0.18 -13.35 -3.00
C ARG A 442 0.33 -14.78 -3.07
N MET A 443 1.06 -15.09 -4.14
CA MET A 443 1.83 -16.35 -4.28
C MET A 443 0.97 -17.59 -3.97
N ALA A 444 -0.21 -17.64 -4.58
CA ALA A 444 -1.20 -18.70 -4.41
C ALA A 444 -1.18 -19.71 -5.58
N ASP A 445 -0.49 -19.36 -6.67
CA ASP A 445 -0.31 -20.15 -7.87
C ASP A 445 1.19 -20.20 -8.21
N GLU A 446 1.92 -21.02 -7.45
CA GLU A 446 3.39 -21.00 -7.39
C GLU A 446 3.90 -19.62 -6.90
N TYR A 447 4.74 -18.93 -7.67
CA TYR A 447 5.16 -17.58 -7.33
C TYR A 447 4.15 -16.51 -7.76
N ARG A 448 3.13 -16.86 -8.57
CA ARG A 448 2.11 -15.92 -9.02
C ARG A 448 0.98 -15.76 -8.03
N SER A 449 0.35 -14.60 -8.10
CA SER A 449 -0.86 -14.30 -7.35
C SER A 449 -2.11 -14.75 -8.10
N VAL A 450 -3.24 -14.81 -7.38
CA VAL A 450 -4.58 -14.99 -7.96
C VAL A 450 -5.49 -13.83 -7.55
N ILE A 451 -6.56 -13.62 -8.30
CA ILE A 451 -7.54 -12.57 -8.01
C ILE A 451 -8.83 -13.19 -7.52
N HIS A 452 -9.18 -12.93 -6.27
CA HIS A 452 -10.45 -13.29 -5.68
C HIS A 452 -11.50 -12.22 -5.96
N VAL A 453 -12.76 -12.64 -6.09
CA VAL A 453 -13.87 -11.76 -6.44
C VAL A 453 -15.00 -11.91 -5.43
N TRP A 454 -15.46 -10.78 -4.89
CA TRP A 454 -16.71 -10.67 -4.14
C TRP A 454 -17.67 -9.73 -4.86
N GLU A 455 -18.95 -9.91 -4.63
CA GLU A 455 -20.01 -9.01 -5.09
C GLU A 455 -20.77 -8.46 -3.89
N ILE A 456 -21.07 -7.16 -3.88
CA ILE A 456 -21.96 -6.58 -2.89
C ILE A 456 -23.38 -7.09 -3.15
N SER A 457 -23.97 -7.75 -2.14
CA SER A 457 -25.35 -8.21 -2.18
C SER A 457 -26.32 -7.03 -2.31
N ARG A 458 -27.05 -6.97 -3.42
CA ARG A 458 -28.01 -5.89 -3.74
C ARG A 458 -29.42 -6.14 -3.22
#